data_AF-A0A6J2FMQ8-F1
#
_entry.id   AF-A0A6J2FMQ8-F1
#
_cell.length_a   1.000
_cell.length_b   1.000
_cell.length_c   1.000
_cell.angle_alpha   90.00
_cell.angle_beta   90.00
_cell.angle_gamma   90.00
#
_symmetry.space_group_name_H-M   'P 1'
#
loop_
_entity.id
_entity.type
_entity.pdbx_description
1 polymer ?
#
loop_
_entity_poly.entity_id
_entity_poly.type
_entity_poly.pdbx_seq_one_letter_code
_entity_poly.pdbx_strand_id
1 'polypeptide(L)'
;MRRVRSGAAAKPRGQKGPGASVAPAAAPSAPSASRARRSTGQAGGDSPAAARQPSAKRRPRQSSPRAREVGPGQPPPELPLLPPPPPPRPPPTPATPAATLPDLGDQRERWETFQKRQRLTFEGAAKLLLDTFEYQGLVKHTGGCHCGAVRFEVWASADLHIFDCNCSICKKKQNRHFIVPASRFKLLKGAENITTYTFNTHKAQHTFCKRCGVQSFYTPRSNPGGFGIAPHCLDEGTVRSVVIEEFNGTDWEKAMKEHKTIKNMSKE
;
A
#
# COMPACT_ATOMS: atom_id res chain seq x y z
N MET A 1 -23.47 -11.27 -16.34
CA MET A 1 -23.21 -9.93 -16.92
C MET A 1 -23.17 -10.04 -18.44
N ARG A 2 -24.16 -9.48 -19.15
CA ARG A 2 -24.23 -9.50 -20.62
C ARG A 2 -23.35 -8.38 -21.19
N ARG A 3 -22.35 -8.75 -22.01
CA ARG A 3 -21.57 -7.80 -22.81
C ARG A 3 -22.36 -7.45 -24.06
N VAL A 4 -22.76 -6.19 -24.22
CA VAL A 4 -23.28 -5.68 -25.49
C VAL A 4 -22.08 -5.10 -26.26
N ARG A 5 -21.67 -5.79 -27.33
CA ARG A 5 -20.73 -5.27 -28.33
C ARG A 5 -21.56 -4.76 -29.50
N SER A 6 -21.51 -3.45 -29.76
CA SER A 6 -22.07 -2.86 -30.98
C SER A 6 -21.22 -3.27 -32.18
N GLY A 7 -21.80 -4.05 -33.09
CA GLY A 7 -21.15 -4.51 -34.32
C GLY A 7 -21.19 -3.46 -35.41
N ALA A 8 -20.02 -3.10 -35.95
CA ALA A 8 -19.90 -2.35 -37.19
C ALA A 8 -19.90 -3.34 -38.38
N ALA A 9 -20.63 -2.94 -39.43
CA ALA A 9 -20.98 -3.75 -40.58
C ALA A 9 -19.79 -4.27 -41.40
N ALA A 10 -19.87 -5.55 -41.77
CA ALA A 10 -19.00 -6.19 -42.75
C ALA A 10 -19.46 -5.87 -44.18
N LYS A 11 -18.51 -5.65 -45.10
CA LYS A 11 -18.70 -5.76 -46.55
C LYS A 11 -17.82 -6.89 -47.12
N PRO A 12 -18.26 -7.57 -48.20
CA PRO A 12 -17.86 -8.95 -48.47
C PRO A 12 -16.59 -9.09 -49.31
N ARG A 13 -15.98 -10.28 -49.16
CA ARG A 13 -14.81 -10.81 -49.87
C ARG A 13 -15.02 -10.94 -51.38
N GLY A 14 -14.02 -10.52 -52.15
CA GLY A 14 -13.83 -10.93 -53.54
C GLY A 14 -13.08 -12.26 -53.61
N GLN A 15 -13.59 -13.19 -54.42
CA GLN A 15 -13.01 -14.48 -54.75
C GLN A 15 -12.04 -14.34 -55.93
N LYS A 16 -10.87 -14.99 -55.87
CA LYS A 16 -10.13 -15.48 -57.04
C LYS A 16 -9.51 -16.83 -56.70
N GLY A 17 -9.74 -17.79 -57.60
CA GLY A 17 -9.38 -19.21 -57.50
C GLY A 17 -7.91 -19.53 -57.81
N PRO A 18 -7.59 -20.83 -57.97
CA PRO A 18 -6.34 -21.43 -57.50
C PRO A 18 -5.29 -21.61 -58.61
N GLY A 19 -4.02 -21.78 -58.21
CA GLY A 19 -2.93 -22.12 -59.11
C GLY A 19 -1.72 -22.72 -58.39
N ALA A 20 -1.53 -24.02 -58.61
CA ALA A 20 -0.29 -24.81 -58.66
C ALA A 20 0.63 -24.93 -57.42
N SER A 21 0.69 -26.17 -56.95
CA SER A 21 1.75 -26.84 -56.19
C SER A 21 3.08 -26.91 -56.95
N VAL A 22 4.24 -26.75 -56.27
CA VAL A 22 5.46 -27.60 -56.36
C VAL A 22 6.37 -27.28 -55.15
N ALA A 23 6.78 -28.32 -54.39
CA ALA A 23 7.99 -28.37 -53.54
C ALA A 23 8.99 -29.36 -54.22
N PRO A 24 10.27 -29.58 -53.81
CA PRO A 24 10.88 -29.36 -52.49
C PRO A 24 12.40 -28.98 -52.50
N ALA A 25 13.06 -29.17 -51.33
CA ALA A 25 14.51 -29.36 -51.09
C ALA A 25 15.39 -28.07 -51.07
N ALA A 26 16.46 -27.93 -50.29
CA ALA A 26 17.12 -28.71 -49.25
C ALA A 26 18.10 -27.78 -48.48
N ALA A 27 18.46 -28.15 -47.26
CA ALA A 27 19.61 -27.61 -46.52
C ALA A 27 20.94 -28.23 -47.00
N PRO A 28 22.07 -27.57 -46.73
CA PRO A 28 23.19 -28.23 -46.04
C PRO A 28 23.85 -27.31 -44.98
N SER A 29 24.10 -27.77 -43.75
CA SER A 29 25.30 -28.49 -43.26
C SER A 29 26.38 -27.58 -42.65
N ALA A 30 26.63 -27.77 -41.35
CA ALA A 30 27.85 -27.38 -40.65
C ALA A 30 28.98 -28.41 -40.89
N PRO A 31 30.24 -28.07 -40.54
CA PRO A 31 31.01 -28.88 -39.59
C PRO A 31 31.73 -28.01 -38.52
N SER A 32 31.79 -28.41 -37.24
CA SER A 32 32.78 -29.30 -36.57
C SER A 32 34.22 -28.74 -36.63
N ALA A 33 35.10 -28.72 -35.63
CA ALA A 33 35.18 -29.33 -34.31
C ALA A 33 36.34 -28.67 -33.52
N SER A 34 36.30 -28.84 -32.19
CA SER A 34 37.43 -29.15 -31.29
C SER A 34 38.80 -28.44 -31.41
N ARG A 35 39.24 -27.81 -30.30
CA ARG A 35 40.49 -28.25 -29.64
C ARG A 35 40.60 -27.73 -28.20
N ALA A 36 40.47 -28.65 -27.25
CA ALA A 36 41.10 -28.57 -25.93
C ALA A 36 42.47 -29.26 -26.01
N ARG A 37 43.48 -28.70 -25.34
CA ARG A 37 44.71 -29.34 -24.80
C ARG A 37 45.52 -28.21 -24.12
N ARG A 38 45.64 -28.18 -22.79
CA ARG A 38 46.50 -28.93 -21.85
C ARG A 38 47.82 -28.18 -21.51
N SER A 39 47.91 -27.92 -20.22
CA SER A 39 48.99 -27.61 -19.26
C SER A 39 50.46 -27.98 -19.54
N THR A 40 51.30 -27.31 -18.73
CA THR A 40 52.67 -27.60 -18.18
C THR A 40 53.82 -26.86 -18.86
N GLY A 41 54.76 -26.17 -18.19
CA GLY A 41 55.03 -25.91 -16.77
C GLY A 41 56.39 -25.19 -16.56
N GLN A 42 56.66 -24.76 -15.30
CA GLN A 42 57.97 -24.52 -14.64
C GLN A 42 58.89 -23.37 -15.17
N ALA A 43 59.75 -22.67 -14.39
CA ALA A 43 60.09 -22.59 -12.95
C ALA A 43 61.07 -21.40 -12.68
N GLY A 44 61.27 -21.06 -11.40
CA GLY A 44 62.40 -20.28 -10.80
C GLY A 44 62.15 -18.77 -10.65
N GLY A 45 62.27 -18.06 -9.53
CA GLY A 45 63.12 -18.06 -8.30
C GLY A 45 63.42 -16.56 -8.06
N ASP A 46 63.39 -15.90 -6.90
CA ASP A 46 63.87 -16.21 -5.55
C ASP A 46 63.21 -15.27 -4.51
N SER A 47 63.15 -15.73 -3.26
CA SER A 47 62.98 -14.91 -2.04
C SER A 47 64.35 -14.69 -1.37
N PRO A 48 64.46 -13.85 -0.33
CA PRO A 48 64.33 -14.42 1.02
C PRO A 48 63.62 -13.52 2.05
N ALA A 49 63.22 -14.18 3.14
CA ALA A 49 62.56 -13.67 4.34
C ALA A 49 63.53 -13.51 5.53
N ALA A 50 63.14 -12.71 6.54
CA ALA A 50 63.49 -12.83 7.98
C ALA A 50 62.90 -11.60 8.72
N ALA A 51 62.47 -11.58 10.00
CA ALA A 51 62.29 -12.57 11.07
C ALA A 51 61.43 -11.91 12.19
N ARG A 52 61.00 -12.71 13.17
CA ARG A 52 60.03 -12.42 14.26
C ARG A 52 60.67 -11.99 15.61
N GLN A 53 59.93 -11.15 16.36
CA GLN A 53 59.67 -11.12 17.85
C GLN A 53 60.85 -10.88 18.84
N PRO A 54 60.67 -10.42 20.12
CA PRO A 54 59.60 -10.80 21.09
C PRO A 54 59.12 -9.76 22.18
N SER A 55 58.22 -10.25 23.04
CA SER A 55 57.48 -9.64 24.17
C SER A 55 58.25 -9.45 25.50
N ALA A 56 57.82 -8.49 26.37
CA ALA A 56 58.00 -8.50 27.84
C ALA A 56 56.99 -7.53 28.52
N LYS A 57 56.02 -7.99 29.35
CA LYS A 57 55.99 -8.16 30.83
C LYS A 57 55.75 -6.88 31.71
N ARG A 58 54.51 -6.80 32.24
CA ARG A 58 54.04 -6.54 33.64
C ARG A 58 54.59 -5.39 34.54
N ARG A 59 53.64 -4.48 34.90
CA ARG A 59 53.07 -4.14 36.26
C ARG A 59 53.94 -3.30 37.28
N PRO A 60 53.41 -2.81 38.44
CA PRO A 60 52.76 -1.49 38.67
C PRO A 60 53.27 -0.68 39.91
N ARG A 61 52.59 0.46 40.19
CA ARG A 61 52.43 1.23 41.47
C ARG A 61 53.50 2.27 41.85
N GLN A 62 53.01 3.46 42.24
CA GLN A 62 53.46 4.23 43.41
C GLN A 62 52.30 5.09 43.96
N SER A 63 52.41 5.46 45.24
CA SER A 63 51.34 5.61 46.23
C SER A 63 51.46 6.90 47.06
N SER A 64 50.31 7.51 47.38
CA SER A 64 49.84 8.27 48.58
C SER A 64 50.75 9.25 49.37
N PRO A 65 50.14 10.17 50.15
CA PRO A 65 50.02 9.84 51.58
C PRO A 65 48.65 10.14 52.23
N ARG A 66 48.48 9.45 53.37
CA ARG A 66 47.37 9.34 54.32
C ARG A 66 46.89 10.66 54.95
N ALA A 67 45.59 10.69 55.28
CA ALA A 67 45.10 11.29 56.54
C ALA A 67 43.96 10.45 57.13
N ARG A 68 44.28 9.83 58.28
CA ARG A 68 43.48 9.40 59.45
C ARG A 68 42.07 8.79 59.30
N GLU A 69 41.97 7.53 59.76
CA GLU A 69 40.72 6.84 60.12
C GLU A 69 40.11 7.41 61.42
N VAL A 70 38.78 7.54 61.43
CA VAL A 70 37.92 7.64 62.62
C VAL A 70 36.86 6.55 62.47
N GLY A 71 36.69 5.72 63.52
CA GLY A 71 35.84 4.53 63.52
C GLY A 71 34.33 4.80 63.39
N PRO A 72 33.51 3.73 63.29
CA PRO A 72 32.12 3.84 62.90
C PRO A 72 31.26 4.33 64.06
N GLY A 73 30.74 5.55 63.97
CA GLY A 73 29.61 6.00 64.78
C GLY A 73 28.31 5.48 64.17
N GLN A 74 27.49 4.77 64.94
CA GLN A 74 26.13 4.39 64.54
C GLN A 74 25.32 5.65 64.19
N PRO A 75 24.57 5.67 63.08
CA PRO A 75 23.59 6.72 62.86
C PRO A 75 22.45 6.59 63.88
N PRO A 76 21.89 7.70 64.40
CA PRO A 76 20.75 7.66 65.29
C PRO A 76 19.52 7.06 64.59
N PRO A 77 18.61 6.40 65.32
CA PRO A 77 17.42 5.79 64.73
C PRO A 77 16.51 6.86 64.10
N GLU A 78 16.16 6.65 62.84
CA GLU A 78 15.26 7.48 62.06
C GLU A 78 13.83 7.38 62.66
N LEU A 79 13.30 8.48 63.19
CA LEU A 79 11.91 8.56 63.64
C LEU A 79 10.99 8.49 62.40
N PRO A 80 9.90 7.68 62.41
CA PRO A 80 9.00 7.61 61.27
C PRO A 80 8.33 8.97 61.05
N LEU A 81 8.60 9.60 59.90
CA LEU A 81 7.88 10.77 59.44
C LEU A 81 6.42 10.38 59.18
N LEU A 82 5.48 11.04 59.88
CA LEU A 82 4.06 10.90 59.61
C LEU A 82 3.75 11.34 58.16
N PRO A 83 2.85 10.63 57.45
CA PRO A 83 2.48 11.02 56.09
C PRO A 83 1.83 12.41 56.07
N PRO A 84 2.06 13.22 55.03
CA PRO A 84 1.44 14.53 54.91
C PRO A 84 -0.09 14.41 54.81
N PRO A 85 -0.85 15.40 55.33
CA PRO A 85 -2.30 15.38 55.24
C PRO A 85 -2.77 15.42 53.78
N PRO A 86 -3.92 14.79 53.46
CA PRO A 86 -4.45 14.78 52.10
C PRO A 86 -4.83 16.21 51.66
N PRO A 87 -4.73 16.52 50.35
CA PRO A 87 -5.06 17.84 49.83
C PRO A 87 -6.54 18.18 50.07
N PRO A 88 -6.89 19.46 50.24
CA PRO A 88 -8.26 19.90 50.40
C PRO A 88 -9.10 19.53 49.17
N ARG A 89 -10.35 19.12 49.39
CA ARG A 89 -11.26 18.74 48.31
C ARG A 89 -11.53 19.97 47.41
N PRO A 90 -11.57 19.78 46.07
CA PRO A 90 -11.93 20.87 45.17
C PRO A 90 -13.36 21.36 45.44
N PRO A 91 -13.65 22.66 45.24
CA PRO A 91 -14.99 23.20 45.40
C PRO A 91 -15.98 22.53 44.43
N PRO A 92 -17.26 22.42 44.80
CA PRO A 92 -18.28 21.84 43.93
C PRO A 92 -18.38 22.65 42.63
N THR A 93 -18.28 21.95 41.50
CA THR A 93 -18.47 22.53 40.17
C THR A 93 -19.92 23.02 40.05
N PRO A 94 -20.19 24.26 39.58
CA PRO A 94 -21.57 24.70 39.36
C PRO A 94 -22.24 23.78 38.34
N ALA A 95 -23.43 23.28 38.68
CA ALA A 95 -24.19 22.37 37.83
C ALA A 95 -24.60 23.09 36.54
N THR A 96 -24.05 22.65 35.41
CA THR A 96 -24.54 23.00 34.08
C THR A 96 -26.02 22.61 33.98
N PRO A 97 -26.94 23.48 33.53
CA PRO A 97 -28.32 23.08 33.30
C PRO A 97 -28.35 21.93 32.29
N ALA A 98 -28.96 20.82 32.68
CA ALA A 98 -29.07 19.63 31.85
C ALA A 98 -29.76 20.02 30.53
N ALA A 99 -29.02 19.97 29.43
CA ALA A 99 -29.58 20.14 28.09
C ALA A 99 -30.69 19.11 27.92
N THR A 100 -31.93 19.59 27.82
CA THR A 100 -33.08 18.72 27.54
C THR A 100 -32.88 18.16 26.13
N LEU A 101 -32.63 16.86 26.04
CA LEU A 101 -32.50 16.18 24.75
C LEU A 101 -33.78 16.41 23.93
N PRO A 102 -33.67 16.71 22.61
CA PRO A 102 -34.83 16.87 21.76
C PRO A 102 -35.73 15.62 21.80
N ASP A 103 -37.04 15.80 21.95
CA ASP A 103 -37.99 14.69 21.85
C ASP A 103 -38.07 14.21 20.39
N LEU A 104 -37.71 12.95 20.18
CA LEU A 104 -37.60 12.35 18.85
C LEU A 104 -38.95 11.85 18.32
N GLY A 105 -40.00 11.75 19.14
CA GLY A 105 -41.33 11.29 18.72
C GLY A 105 -41.30 10.03 17.83
N ASP A 106 -42.02 10.05 16.71
CA ASP A 106 -42.10 8.98 15.71
C ASP A 106 -40.73 8.57 15.11
N GLN A 107 -39.72 9.43 15.19
CA GLN A 107 -38.38 9.10 14.72
C GLN A 107 -37.72 8.04 15.60
N ARG A 108 -38.06 7.98 16.89
CA ARG A 108 -37.54 6.96 17.83
C ARG A 108 -37.95 5.56 17.40
N GLU A 109 -39.24 5.36 17.11
CA GLU A 109 -39.75 4.04 16.72
C GLU A 109 -39.19 3.60 15.37
N ARG A 110 -39.08 4.53 14.40
CA ARG A 110 -38.41 4.28 13.11
C ARG A 110 -36.95 3.89 13.29
N TRP A 111 -36.22 4.57 14.18
CA TRP A 111 -34.83 4.29 14.49
C TRP A 111 -34.65 2.93 15.17
N GLU A 112 -35.46 2.59 16.16
CA GLU A 112 -35.41 1.29 16.84
C GLU A 112 -35.73 0.14 15.88
N THR A 113 -36.70 0.34 14.98
CA THR A 113 -37.04 -0.62 13.92
C THR A 113 -35.86 -0.83 12.98
N PHE A 114 -35.20 0.27 12.57
CA PHE A 114 -34.01 0.22 11.74
C PHE A 114 -32.84 -0.50 12.44
N GLN A 115 -32.55 -0.17 13.70
CA GLN A 115 -31.50 -0.80 14.50
C GLN A 115 -31.73 -2.30 14.65
N LYS A 116 -32.97 -2.73 14.98
CA LYS A 116 -33.33 -4.15 15.08
C LYS A 116 -33.14 -4.87 13.75
N ARG A 117 -33.58 -4.27 12.64
CA ARG A 117 -33.45 -4.86 11.30
C ARG A 117 -32.00 -5.01 10.86
N GLN A 118 -31.15 -4.03 11.19
CA GLN A 118 -29.72 -4.03 10.85
C GLN A 118 -28.84 -4.68 11.92
N ARG A 119 -29.43 -5.14 13.04
CA ARG A 119 -28.71 -5.69 14.21
C ARG A 119 -27.58 -4.76 14.70
N LEU A 120 -27.81 -3.45 14.69
CA LEU A 120 -26.79 -2.47 15.04
C LEU A 120 -26.70 -2.29 16.56
N THR A 121 -25.48 -2.31 17.08
CA THR A 121 -25.18 -1.77 18.41
C THR A 121 -25.27 -0.24 18.38
N PHE A 122 -25.33 0.41 19.54
CA PHE A 122 -25.28 1.87 19.62
C PHE A 122 -24.06 2.44 18.88
N GLU A 123 -22.89 1.87 19.09
CA GLU A 123 -21.65 2.24 18.38
C GLU A 123 -21.74 1.99 16.87
N GLY A 124 -22.32 0.85 16.44
CA GLY A 124 -22.51 0.55 15.03
C GLY A 124 -23.45 1.52 14.34
N ALA A 125 -24.47 1.98 15.06
CA ALA A 125 -25.44 2.94 14.56
C ALA A 125 -24.86 4.36 14.48
N ALA A 126 -24.08 4.77 15.49
CA ALA A 126 -23.31 6.01 15.45
C ALA A 126 -22.30 6.01 14.30
N LYS A 127 -21.58 4.90 14.10
CA LYS A 127 -20.65 4.73 12.98
C LYS A 127 -21.37 4.88 11.65
N LEU A 128 -22.53 4.24 11.47
CA LEU A 128 -23.28 4.35 10.22
C LEU A 128 -23.72 5.79 9.95
N LEU A 129 -24.20 6.52 10.96
CA LEU A 129 -24.60 7.92 10.82
C LEU A 129 -23.41 8.81 10.44
N LEU A 130 -22.27 8.63 11.11
CA LEU A 130 -21.04 9.35 10.81
C LEU A 130 -20.56 9.04 9.38
N ASP A 131 -20.49 7.77 9.00
CA ASP A 131 -20.11 7.33 7.65
C ASP A 131 -21.08 7.93 6.60
N THR A 132 -22.38 7.96 6.88
CA THR A 132 -23.40 8.50 5.95
C THR A 132 -23.27 10.02 5.80
N PHE A 133 -22.89 10.72 6.86
CA PHE A 133 -22.65 12.16 6.83
C PHE A 133 -21.33 12.49 6.10
N GLU A 134 -20.26 11.76 6.40
CA GLU A 134 -18.92 12.01 5.86
C GLU A 134 -18.79 11.57 4.39
N TYR A 135 -19.50 10.52 3.97
CA TYR A 135 -19.40 9.91 2.63
C TYR A 135 -20.73 9.91 1.87
N GLN A 136 -21.47 11.02 1.93
CA GLN A 136 -22.76 11.15 1.23
C GLN A 136 -22.66 10.72 -0.25
N GLY A 137 -23.54 9.80 -0.66
CA GLY A 137 -23.60 9.28 -2.04
C GLY A 137 -22.53 8.24 -2.39
N LEU A 138 -21.66 7.85 -1.45
CA LEU A 138 -20.68 6.78 -1.63
C LEU A 138 -21.13 5.50 -0.93
N VAL A 139 -20.52 4.39 -1.35
CA VAL A 139 -20.64 3.10 -0.69
C VAL A 139 -19.25 2.60 -0.30
N LYS A 140 -19.21 1.77 0.74
CA LYS A 140 -17.98 1.12 1.15
C LYS A 140 -17.74 -0.11 0.31
N HIS A 141 -16.68 -0.09 -0.48
CA HIS A 141 -16.16 -1.27 -1.16
C HIS A 141 -15.06 -1.91 -0.32
N THR A 142 -14.96 -3.23 -0.37
CA THR A 142 -13.82 -3.99 0.13
C THR A 142 -13.11 -4.66 -1.04
N GLY A 143 -11.83 -4.97 -0.86
CA GLY A 143 -11.06 -5.61 -1.90
C GLY A 143 -9.68 -6.04 -1.43
N GLY A 144 -8.89 -6.58 -2.35
CA GLY A 144 -7.55 -7.03 -2.03
C GLY A 144 -6.82 -7.68 -3.19
N CYS A 145 -5.63 -8.20 -2.89
CA CYS A 145 -4.90 -9.01 -3.85
C CYS A 145 -5.51 -10.43 -3.94
N HIS A 146 -5.15 -11.17 -5.00
CA HIS A 146 -5.68 -12.51 -5.27
C HIS A 146 -5.49 -13.49 -4.10
N CYS A 147 -4.32 -13.51 -3.46
CA CYS A 147 -4.04 -14.44 -2.36
C CYS A 147 -4.61 -14.00 -1.00
N GLY A 148 -5.32 -12.87 -0.94
CA GLY A 148 -5.91 -12.34 0.29
C GLY A 148 -4.91 -11.81 1.33
N ALA A 149 -3.61 -11.82 1.02
CA ALA A 149 -2.57 -11.33 1.93
C ALA A 149 -2.62 -9.81 2.12
N VAL A 150 -3.14 -9.08 1.13
CA VAL A 150 -3.36 -7.63 1.16
C VAL A 150 -4.85 -7.37 1.04
N ARG A 151 -5.43 -6.64 2.00
CA ARG A 151 -6.87 -6.32 2.04
C ARG A 151 -7.08 -4.85 2.37
N PHE A 152 -8.08 -4.22 1.78
CA PHE A 152 -8.41 -2.81 2.00
C PHE A 152 -9.93 -2.58 1.99
N GLU A 153 -10.34 -1.42 2.51
CA GLU A 153 -11.65 -0.83 2.26
C GLU A 153 -11.49 0.55 1.63
N VAL A 154 -12.47 0.94 0.83
CA VAL A 154 -12.50 2.23 0.14
C VAL A 154 -13.93 2.75 -0.01
N TRP A 155 -14.12 4.04 0.25
CA TRP A 155 -15.38 4.74 -0.01
C TRP A 155 -15.36 5.34 -1.42
N ALA A 156 -16.27 4.88 -2.29
CA ALA A 156 -16.41 5.36 -3.65
C ALA A 156 -17.85 5.22 -4.15
N SER A 157 -18.16 5.80 -5.31
CA SER A 157 -19.46 5.64 -5.95
C SER A 157 -19.70 4.18 -6.34
N ALA A 158 -20.92 3.68 -6.18
CA ALA A 158 -21.31 2.38 -6.73
C ALA A 158 -21.26 2.36 -8.28
N ASP A 159 -21.38 3.52 -8.92
CA ASP A 159 -21.16 3.71 -10.35
C ASP A 159 -19.73 4.19 -10.58
N LEU A 160 -18.85 3.27 -10.98
CA LEU A 160 -17.42 3.52 -11.08
C LEU A 160 -17.05 4.18 -12.41
N HIS A 161 -16.27 5.26 -12.34
CA HIS A 161 -15.60 5.86 -13.49
C HIS A 161 -14.13 5.42 -13.52
N ILE A 162 -13.78 4.63 -14.54
CA ILE A 162 -12.50 3.94 -14.66
C ILE A 162 -11.66 4.57 -15.77
N PHE A 163 -10.41 4.87 -15.48
CA PHE A 163 -9.42 5.27 -16.47
C PHE A 163 -8.65 4.06 -17.00
N ASP A 164 -8.60 3.92 -18.33
CA ASP A 164 -7.80 2.91 -19.05
C ASP A 164 -6.61 3.60 -19.73
N CYS A 165 -5.45 3.55 -19.06
CA CYS A 165 -4.26 4.28 -19.47
C CYS A 165 -3.39 3.46 -20.43
N ASN A 166 -3.00 4.07 -21.55
CA ASN A 166 -2.26 3.38 -22.61
C ASN A 166 -0.71 3.50 -22.51
N CYS A 167 -0.15 4.01 -21.41
CA CYS A 167 1.31 4.11 -21.24
C CYS A 167 1.95 2.71 -21.12
N SER A 168 3.27 2.62 -21.31
CA SER A 168 3.98 1.33 -21.41
C SER A 168 3.76 0.39 -20.22
N ILE A 169 3.81 0.90 -18.98
CA ILE A 169 3.57 0.10 -17.78
C ILE A 169 2.08 -0.28 -17.63
N CYS A 170 1.16 0.65 -17.91
CA CYS A 170 -0.27 0.42 -17.75
C CYS A 170 -0.78 -0.60 -18.77
N LYS A 171 -0.30 -0.55 -20.02
CA LYS A 171 -0.56 -1.58 -21.04
C LYS A 171 -0.10 -2.96 -20.58
N LYS A 172 1.14 -3.08 -20.07
CA LYS A 172 1.68 -4.36 -19.60
C LYS A 172 0.93 -4.93 -18.39
N LYS A 173 0.43 -4.06 -17.51
CA LYS A 173 -0.35 -4.44 -16.32
C LYS A 173 -1.86 -4.59 -16.57
N GLN A 174 -2.36 -4.16 -17.72
CA GLN A 174 -3.79 -3.91 -17.94
C GLN A 174 -4.40 -3.04 -16.82
N ASN A 175 -3.69 -1.95 -16.47
CA ASN A 175 -4.00 -1.13 -15.31
C ASN A 175 -5.19 -0.19 -15.55
N ARG A 176 -6.38 -0.72 -15.34
CA ARG A 176 -7.64 0.03 -15.22
C ARG A 176 -7.88 0.41 -13.77
N HIS A 177 -8.21 1.67 -13.50
CA HIS A 177 -8.42 2.14 -12.13
C HIS A 177 -9.40 3.32 -12.03
N PHE A 178 -10.10 3.43 -10.91
CA PHE A 178 -10.70 4.70 -10.45
C PHE A 178 -9.81 5.32 -9.39
N ILE A 179 -9.93 6.63 -9.17
CA ILE A 179 -9.11 7.34 -8.20
C ILE A 179 -9.99 7.80 -7.03
N VAL A 180 -9.47 7.65 -5.81
CA VAL A 180 -10.05 8.19 -4.59
C VAL A 180 -9.03 9.04 -3.82
N PRO A 181 -9.46 10.04 -3.03
CA PRO A 181 -8.60 10.69 -2.03
C PRO A 181 -8.09 9.68 -0.99
N ALA A 182 -6.91 9.96 -0.40
CA ALA A 182 -6.34 9.09 0.62
C ALA A 182 -7.25 8.94 1.85
N SER A 183 -8.01 9.97 2.22
CA SER A 183 -8.98 9.94 3.33
C SER A 183 -10.08 8.90 3.14
N ARG A 184 -10.38 8.50 1.89
CA ARG A 184 -11.39 7.49 1.57
C ARG A 184 -10.85 6.06 1.50
N PHE A 185 -9.56 5.86 1.69
CA PHE A 185 -8.91 4.56 1.58
C PHE A 185 -8.34 4.10 2.91
N LYS A 186 -8.51 2.82 3.23
CA LYS A 186 -7.90 2.22 4.41
C LYS A 186 -7.35 0.83 4.10
N LEU A 187 -6.06 0.66 4.35
CA LEU A 187 -5.44 -0.66 4.34
C LEU A 187 -5.85 -1.43 5.60
N LEU A 188 -6.45 -2.60 5.41
CA LEU A 188 -6.93 -3.46 6.49
C LEU A 188 -5.90 -4.50 6.91
N LYS A 189 -5.12 -5.02 5.96
CA LYS A 189 -4.12 -6.08 6.18
C LYS A 189 -3.04 -6.06 5.11
N GLY A 190 -1.83 -6.50 5.46
CA GLY A 190 -0.81 -6.90 4.50
C GLY A 190 0.21 -5.83 4.13
N ALA A 191 0.43 -4.83 4.99
CA ALA A 191 1.46 -3.81 4.80
C ALA A 191 2.84 -4.44 4.54
N GLU A 192 3.15 -5.52 5.25
CA GLU A 192 4.37 -6.31 5.10
C GLU A 192 4.44 -7.11 3.80
N ASN A 193 3.31 -7.36 3.13
CA ASN A 193 3.21 -8.10 1.87
C ASN A 193 3.15 -7.18 0.64
N ILE A 194 3.29 -5.88 0.84
CA ILE A 194 3.33 -4.88 -0.22
C ILE A 194 4.78 -4.62 -0.61
N THR A 195 5.01 -4.44 -1.92
CA THR A 195 6.24 -3.86 -2.46
C THR A 195 5.87 -2.80 -3.50
N THR A 196 6.80 -1.90 -3.79
CA THR A 196 6.57 -0.74 -4.65
C THR A 196 7.65 -0.64 -5.73
N TYR A 197 7.20 -0.41 -6.95
CA TYR A 197 8.05 -0.09 -8.09
C TYR A 197 7.83 1.36 -8.52
N THR A 198 8.90 2.12 -8.73
CA THR A 198 8.86 3.50 -9.25
C THR A 198 9.83 3.64 -10.41
N PHE A 199 9.52 4.53 -11.34
CA PHE A 199 10.37 4.83 -12.50
C PHE A 199 10.04 6.23 -13.06
N ASN A 200 10.81 6.68 -14.04
CA ASN A 200 10.64 7.97 -14.72
C ASN A 200 10.68 9.15 -13.72
N THR A 201 9.53 9.75 -13.39
CA THR A 201 9.47 10.86 -12.43
C THR A 201 9.47 10.41 -10.98
N HIS A 202 9.39 9.10 -10.73
CA HIS A 202 9.26 8.49 -9.40
C HIS A 202 8.05 8.94 -8.57
N LYS A 203 7.13 9.73 -9.16
CA LYS A 203 5.89 10.20 -8.50
C LYS A 203 4.83 9.11 -8.41
N ALA A 204 4.70 8.28 -9.44
CA ALA A 204 3.81 7.13 -9.37
C ALA A 204 4.46 6.04 -8.52
N GLN A 205 3.73 5.54 -7.53
CA GLN A 205 4.13 4.42 -6.69
C GLN A 205 3.32 3.20 -7.09
N HIS A 206 3.90 2.32 -7.91
CA HIS A 206 3.22 1.10 -8.33
C HIS A 206 3.34 0.03 -7.25
N THR A 207 2.40 0.04 -6.32
CA THR A 207 2.30 -0.90 -5.20
C THR A 207 1.64 -2.21 -5.63
N PHE A 208 2.19 -3.35 -5.25
CA PHE A 208 1.59 -4.66 -5.51
C PHE A 208 1.97 -5.69 -4.45
N CYS A 209 1.20 -6.78 -4.39
CA CYS A 209 1.46 -7.86 -3.46
C CYS A 209 2.72 -8.63 -3.87
N LYS A 210 3.72 -8.70 -3.00
CA LYS A 210 4.96 -9.45 -3.24
C LYS A 210 4.76 -10.97 -3.30
N ARG A 211 3.62 -11.48 -2.85
CA ARG A 211 3.29 -12.92 -2.88
C ARG A 211 2.63 -13.37 -4.19
N CYS A 212 1.66 -12.61 -4.71
CA CYS A 212 0.90 -13.00 -5.90
C CYS A 212 1.03 -12.04 -7.09
N GLY A 213 1.79 -10.95 -6.96
CA GLY A 213 2.03 -9.96 -8.02
C GLY A 213 0.87 -9.00 -8.31
N VAL A 214 -0.31 -9.21 -7.73
CA VAL A 214 -1.50 -8.38 -8.00
C VAL A 214 -1.33 -6.96 -7.45
N GLN A 215 -1.55 -5.97 -8.33
CA GLN A 215 -1.67 -4.55 -8.00
C GLN A 215 -3.15 -4.23 -7.75
N SER A 216 -3.58 -4.33 -6.50
CA SER A 216 -4.97 -4.04 -6.14
C SER A 216 -5.24 -2.54 -5.95
N PHE A 217 -4.21 -1.78 -5.60
CA PHE A 217 -4.21 -0.32 -5.58
C PHE A 217 -2.78 0.20 -5.80
N TYR A 218 -2.65 1.49 -6.14
CA TYR A 218 -1.36 2.16 -6.29
C TYR A 218 -1.51 3.68 -6.16
N THR A 219 -0.42 4.43 -6.00
CA THR A 219 -0.47 5.90 -6.03
C THR A 219 -0.16 6.39 -7.46
N PRO A 220 -1.13 6.98 -8.18
CA PRO A 220 -0.92 7.45 -9.55
C PRO A 220 -0.11 8.76 -9.59
N ARG A 221 0.64 8.97 -10.68
CA ARG A 221 1.41 10.21 -10.91
C ARG A 221 0.52 11.45 -10.92
N SER A 222 -0.69 11.35 -11.47
CA SER A 222 -1.62 12.47 -11.59
C SER A 222 -2.15 12.94 -10.24
N ASN A 223 -2.28 11.99 -9.28
CA ASN A 223 -3.00 12.18 -8.03
C ASN A 223 -2.17 11.57 -6.87
N PRO A 224 -1.04 12.20 -6.50
CA PRO A 224 -0.15 11.66 -5.48
C PRO A 224 -0.75 11.67 -4.06
N GLY A 225 -1.79 12.47 -3.81
CA GLY A 225 -2.54 12.50 -2.55
C GLY A 225 -3.69 11.48 -2.47
N GLY A 226 -3.73 10.51 -3.39
CA GLY A 226 -4.80 9.53 -3.45
C GLY A 226 -4.34 8.17 -3.97
N PHE A 227 -5.30 7.28 -4.16
CA PHE A 227 -5.07 5.92 -4.63
C PHE A 227 -5.87 5.63 -5.89
N GLY A 228 -5.21 5.01 -6.87
CA GLY A 228 -5.86 4.33 -7.98
C GLY A 228 -6.21 2.91 -7.58
N ILE A 229 -7.49 2.56 -7.57
CA ILE A 229 -7.99 1.24 -7.16
C ILE A 229 -8.32 0.42 -8.41
N ALA A 230 -7.80 -0.80 -8.49
CA ALA A 230 -8.12 -1.72 -9.57
C ALA A 230 -9.54 -2.29 -9.36
N PRO A 231 -10.50 -2.04 -10.27
CA PRO A 231 -11.90 -2.42 -10.06
C PRO A 231 -12.09 -3.94 -10.02
N HIS A 232 -11.24 -4.70 -10.71
CA HIS A 232 -11.26 -6.16 -10.71
C HIS A 232 -10.69 -6.79 -9.43
N CYS A 233 -10.19 -5.97 -8.50
CA CYS A 233 -9.71 -6.40 -7.17
C CYS A 233 -10.71 -6.05 -6.05
N LEU A 234 -11.87 -5.48 -6.39
CA LEU A 234 -12.97 -5.29 -5.45
C LEU A 234 -13.71 -6.63 -5.24
N ASP A 235 -14.19 -6.85 -4.03
CA ASP A 235 -15.11 -7.94 -3.75
C ASP A 235 -16.49 -7.65 -4.38
N GLU A 236 -17.25 -8.71 -4.65
CA GLU A 236 -18.56 -8.60 -5.28
C GLU A 236 -19.61 -7.94 -4.36
N GLY A 237 -20.62 -7.30 -4.97
CA GLY A 237 -21.86 -6.89 -4.28
C GLY A 237 -22.08 -5.38 -4.12
N THR A 238 -21.05 -4.55 -4.32
CA THR A 238 -21.14 -3.08 -4.09
C THR A 238 -21.06 -2.25 -5.37
N VAL A 239 -20.53 -2.80 -6.45
CA VAL A 239 -20.43 -2.13 -7.76
C VAL A 239 -21.73 -2.31 -8.53
N ARG A 240 -22.35 -1.20 -8.95
CA ARG A 240 -23.59 -1.16 -9.73
C ARG A 240 -23.33 -1.01 -11.23
N SER A 241 -22.46 -0.08 -11.61
CA SER A 241 -22.11 0.15 -13.02
C SER A 241 -20.65 0.57 -13.18
N VAL A 242 -20.13 0.44 -14.41
CA VAL A 242 -18.75 0.79 -14.75
C VAL A 242 -18.74 1.51 -16.09
N VAL A 243 -18.19 2.72 -16.11
CA VAL A 243 -17.86 3.49 -17.32
C VAL A 243 -16.35 3.55 -17.45
N ILE A 244 -15.84 3.30 -18.65
CA ILE A 244 -14.41 3.31 -18.93
C ILE A 244 -14.09 4.50 -19.85
N GLU A 245 -13.19 5.37 -19.40
CA GLU A 245 -12.59 6.47 -20.15
C GLU A 245 -11.16 6.10 -20.52
N GLU A 246 -10.81 6.22 -21.81
CA GLU A 246 -9.44 6.01 -22.26
C GLU A 246 -8.56 7.20 -21.91
N PHE A 247 -7.35 6.94 -21.41
CA PHE A 247 -6.37 7.96 -21.09
C PHE A 247 -5.10 7.78 -21.93
N ASN A 248 -4.72 8.83 -22.67
CA ASN A 248 -3.49 8.85 -23.44
C ASN A 248 -2.27 9.08 -22.53
N GLY A 249 -1.79 8.00 -21.91
CA GLY A 249 -0.58 8.02 -21.10
C GLY A 249 0.72 7.99 -21.88
N THR A 250 0.70 7.72 -23.19
CA THR A 250 1.89 7.88 -24.06
C THR A 250 2.27 9.34 -24.25
N ASP A 251 1.28 10.24 -24.32
CA ASP A 251 1.46 11.70 -24.36
C ASP A 251 0.90 12.34 -23.08
N TRP A 252 1.48 11.96 -21.94
CA TRP A 252 0.94 12.28 -20.61
C TRP A 252 0.82 13.80 -20.36
N GLU A 253 1.82 14.59 -20.80
CA GLU A 253 1.82 16.04 -20.55
C GLU A 253 0.69 16.75 -21.30
N LYS A 254 0.45 16.37 -22.56
CA LYS A 254 -0.68 16.90 -23.33
C LYS A 254 -2.00 16.42 -22.74
N ALA A 255 -2.14 15.13 -22.49
CA ALA A 255 -3.36 14.56 -21.92
C ALA A 255 -3.74 15.25 -20.60
N MET A 256 -2.78 15.52 -19.71
CA MET A 256 -3.06 16.21 -18.44
C MET A 256 -3.41 17.69 -18.59
N LYS A 257 -3.02 18.36 -19.68
CA LYS A 257 -3.45 19.74 -19.96
C LYS A 257 -4.90 19.78 -20.44
N GLU A 258 -5.28 18.81 -21.27
CA GLU A 258 -6.61 18.76 -21.89
C GLU A 258 -7.67 18.13 -20.97
N HIS A 259 -7.26 17.22 -20.08
CA HIS A 259 -8.18 16.48 -19.21
C HIS A 259 -8.71 17.33 -18.07
N LYS A 260 -10.04 17.49 -18.02
CA LYS A 260 -10.72 18.44 -17.12
C LYS A 260 -10.87 17.93 -15.68
N THR A 261 -11.03 16.63 -15.49
CA THR A 261 -11.52 16.06 -14.22
C THR A 261 -10.47 15.28 -13.43
N ILE A 262 -9.53 14.57 -14.07
CA ILE A 262 -8.62 13.62 -13.41
C ILE A 262 -7.80 14.23 -12.25
N LYS A 263 -7.29 15.46 -12.41
CA LYS A 263 -6.48 16.17 -11.40
C LYS A 263 -7.22 16.44 -10.08
N ASN A 264 -8.54 16.46 -10.11
CA ASN A 264 -9.35 16.78 -8.94
C ASN A 264 -9.86 15.53 -8.22
N MET A 265 -9.69 14.34 -8.78
CA MET A 265 -10.25 13.10 -8.23
C MET A 265 -9.66 12.67 -6.88
N SER A 266 -8.50 13.20 -6.49
CA SER A 266 -7.92 12.97 -5.15
C SER A 266 -7.98 14.18 -4.24
N LYS A 267 -8.69 15.24 -4.64
CA LYS A 267 -8.98 16.37 -3.77
C LYS A 267 -10.27 16.05 -3.02
N GLU A 268 -10.35 16.51 -1.78
CA GLU A 268 -11.54 16.38 -0.94
C GLU A 268 -12.68 17.27 -1.44
#